data_AF-A0A497K336-F1
#
_entry.id   AF-A0A497K336-F1
#
_cell.length_a   1.000
_cell.length_b   1.000
_cell.length_c   1.000
_cell.angle_alpha   90.00
_cell.angle_beta   90.00
_cell.angle_gamma   90.00
#
_symmetry.space_group_name_H-M   'P 1'
#
loop_
_entity.id
_entity.type
_entity.pdbx_description
1 polymer ?
#
loop_
_entity_poly.entity_id
_entity_poly.type
_entity_poly.pdbx_seq_one_letter_code
_entity_poly.pdbx_strand_id
1 'polypeptide(L)'
;MKFVKIAESMGIPIYADPKGFVSFFNSPYHAHRELRAIDIYSAERRYGKPGYSPVDGKVTYIRPFTPPEPRFFKGSSKDWIIALKSSSNPRLCVRILHLKPLVEVGEKVEVGDEIGVYLRTGHFDFWTDPHVHVEIRDPDNLVRARGGYRLTPIRETGDPRIVQDSPLEVSKVLENYILFRPKNGLCRASGFWGLGCRVGETFGILDGGIPHYGFGGVHLTKNAAKVGETVWLGKVKVGVVEEVFGETVRFKCTHIKLKVGERPMRGLSLYLNLNRNGELKLIPQKPFLVDPGSIPSLSSISLCNR
;
A
#
# COMPACT_ATOMS: atom_id res chain seq x y z
N MET A 1 -18.65 7.05 11.00
CA MET A 1 -17.80 5.86 11.16
C MET A 1 -16.46 6.32 11.71
N LYS A 2 -15.88 5.69 12.74
CA LYS A 2 -14.63 6.20 13.35
C LYS A 2 -13.42 5.72 12.55
N PHE A 3 -12.78 6.63 11.83
CA PHE A 3 -11.50 6.37 11.17
C PHE A 3 -10.41 6.11 12.22
N VAL A 4 -9.39 5.35 11.84
CA VAL A 4 -8.25 4.99 12.71
C VAL A 4 -6.98 5.66 12.24
N LYS A 5 -6.14 6.12 13.17
CA LYS A 5 -4.83 6.69 12.85
C LYS A 5 -3.96 5.59 12.26
N ILE A 6 -3.22 5.88 11.21
CA ILE A 6 -2.35 4.91 10.51
C ILE A 6 -0.89 5.39 10.35
N ALA A 7 -0.68 6.70 10.41
CA ALA A 7 0.64 7.30 10.36
C ALA A 7 0.61 8.70 10.95
N GLU A 8 1.79 9.30 11.07
CA GLU A 8 1.94 10.72 11.32
C GLU A 8 3.23 11.26 10.69
N SER A 9 3.30 12.57 10.48
CA SER A 9 4.57 13.27 10.28
C SER A 9 4.42 14.72 10.68
N MET A 10 5.46 15.32 11.25
CA MET A 10 5.48 16.75 11.58
C MET A 10 4.25 17.23 12.40
N GLY A 11 3.74 16.38 13.31
CA GLY A 11 2.55 16.66 14.12
C GLY A 11 1.21 16.53 13.39
N ILE A 12 1.19 16.03 12.15
CA ILE A 12 -0.03 15.80 11.37
C ILE A 12 -0.37 14.29 11.41
N PRO A 13 -1.45 13.89 12.09
CA PRO A 13 -1.94 12.51 12.04
C PRO A 13 -2.64 12.22 10.71
N ILE A 14 -2.46 11.01 10.19
CA ILE A 14 -3.12 10.50 8.98
C ILE A 14 -4.03 9.35 9.39
N TYR A 15 -5.25 9.34 8.84
CA TYR A 15 -6.31 8.39 9.20
C TYR A 15 -6.84 7.61 7.99
N ALA A 16 -7.42 6.46 8.26
CA ALA A 16 -8.11 5.64 7.25
C ALA A 16 -9.33 4.93 7.83
N ASP A 17 -10.21 4.47 6.94
CA ASP A 17 -11.31 3.57 7.27
C ASP A 17 -10.74 2.23 7.81
N PRO A 18 -11.11 1.78 9.02
CA PRO A 18 -10.63 0.52 9.60
C PRO A 18 -10.98 -0.74 8.77
N LYS A 19 -11.92 -0.66 7.83
CA LYS A 19 -12.23 -1.74 6.90
C LYS A 19 -11.21 -1.85 5.75
N GLY A 20 -10.44 -0.79 5.52
CA GLY A 20 -9.47 -0.69 4.44
C GLY A 20 -8.11 -1.32 4.74
N PHE A 21 -7.16 -1.01 3.86
CA PHE A 21 -5.77 -1.42 3.94
C PHE A 21 -4.89 -0.34 3.34
N VAL A 22 -3.62 -0.33 3.71
CA VAL A 22 -2.68 0.73 3.37
C VAL A 22 -1.35 0.15 2.92
N SER A 23 -0.53 0.97 2.28
CA SER A 23 0.83 0.59 1.95
C SER A 23 1.76 1.80 1.92
N PHE A 24 2.95 1.61 2.48
CA PHE A 24 4.04 2.57 2.37
C PHE A 24 5.01 2.22 1.24
N PHE A 25 5.08 0.95 0.81
CA PHE A 25 6.13 0.47 -0.11
C PHE A 25 5.61 -0.21 -1.40
N ASN A 26 4.30 -0.34 -1.59
CA ASN A 26 3.70 -1.05 -2.73
C ASN A 26 3.45 -0.14 -3.94
N SER A 27 4.48 0.61 -4.34
CA SER A 27 4.41 1.56 -5.43
C SER A 27 5.82 1.79 -6.00
N PRO A 28 5.98 1.98 -7.32
CA PRO A 28 7.30 2.18 -7.93
C PRO A 28 7.85 3.59 -7.66
N TYR A 29 6.99 4.53 -7.23
CA TYR A 29 7.31 5.95 -7.12
C TYR A 29 8.24 6.26 -5.95
N HIS A 30 9.07 7.29 -6.13
CA HIS A 30 10.15 7.65 -5.22
C HIS A 30 9.69 7.90 -3.78
N ALA A 31 8.52 8.50 -3.57
CA ALA A 31 8.05 8.81 -2.22
C ALA A 31 7.90 7.55 -1.35
N HIS A 32 7.49 6.42 -1.93
CA HIS A 32 7.37 5.14 -1.24
C HIS A 32 8.74 4.50 -0.93
N ARG A 33 9.76 4.78 -1.74
CA ARG A 33 11.13 4.31 -1.46
C ARG A 33 11.74 4.95 -0.21
N GLU A 34 11.28 6.14 0.17
CA GLU A 34 11.85 6.89 1.30
C GLU A 34 10.90 7.00 2.50
N LEU A 35 9.81 6.21 2.51
CA LEU A 35 8.77 6.26 3.53
C LEU A 35 8.13 7.66 3.65
N ARG A 36 7.97 8.37 2.52
CA ARG A 36 7.41 9.74 2.46
C ARG A 36 5.98 9.81 1.94
N ALA A 37 5.42 8.69 1.54
CA ALA A 37 4.04 8.57 1.08
C ALA A 37 3.37 7.33 1.67
N ILE A 38 2.05 7.37 1.69
CA ILE A 38 1.20 6.24 2.03
C ILE A 38 0.02 6.19 1.06
N ASP A 39 -0.24 5.01 0.53
CA ASP A 39 -1.45 4.71 -0.23
C ASP A 39 -2.51 4.18 0.72
N ILE A 40 -3.69 4.80 0.72
CA ILE A 40 -4.85 4.39 1.52
C ILE A 40 -5.90 3.84 0.57
N TYR A 41 -6.10 2.53 0.61
CA TYR A 41 -6.95 1.82 -0.33
C TYR A 41 -8.39 1.72 0.16
N SER A 42 -9.33 1.78 -0.79
CA SER A 42 -10.74 1.47 -0.51
C SER A 42 -10.92 -0.01 -0.15
N ALA A 43 -11.67 -0.28 0.91
CA ALA A 43 -12.05 -1.65 1.30
C ALA A 43 -12.83 -2.37 0.18
N GLU A 44 -13.67 -1.64 -0.57
CA GLU A 44 -14.46 -2.18 -1.68
C GLU A 44 -13.63 -2.49 -2.93
N ARG A 45 -12.37 -2.00 -3.01
CA ARG A 45 -11.49 -2.12 -4.18
C ARG A 45 -12.15 -1.73 -5.50
N ARG A 46 -13.08 -0.75 -5.47
CA ARG A 46 -13.87 -0.32 -6.63
C ARG A 46 -13.69 1.16 -6.97
N TYR A 47 -13.29 1.42 -8.22
CA TYR A 47 -13.22 2.78 -8.78
C TYR A 47 -14.62 3.41 -8.92
N GLY A 48 -14.68 4.75 -8.98
CA GLY A 48 -15.95 5.46 -9.07
C GLY A 48 -16.71 5.56 -7.75
N LYS A 49 -16.11 5.10 -6.64
CA LYS A 49 -16.65 5.21 -5.28
C LYS A 49 -16.10 6.46 -4.57
N PRO A 50 -16.82 6.96 -3.54
CA PRO A 50 -16.33 8.02 -2.66
C PRO A 50 -14.94 7.74 -2.09
N GLY A 51 -14.09 8.76 -2.13
CA GLY A 51 -12.80 8.82 -1.46
C GLY A 51 -12.87 9.86 -0.34
N TYR A 52 -12.25 9.54 0.79
CA TYR A 52 -12.44 10.28 2.03
C TYR A 52 -11.18 11.03 2.45
N SER A 53 -11.35 12.16 3.15
CA SER A 53 -10.22 12.90 3.69
C SER A 53 -9.51 12.09 4.76
N PRO A 54 -8.17 11.91 4.66
CA PRO A 54 -7.39 11.24 5.68
C PRO A 54 -6.94 12.17 6.80
N VAL A 55 -7.24 13.47 6.73
CA VAL A 55 -6.80 14.51 7.68
C VAL A 55 -7.85 15.60 7.83
N ASP A 56 -7.81 16.30 8.95
CA ASP A 56 -8.56 17.56 9.12
C ASP A 56 -7.79 18.71 8.46
N GLY A 57 -8.50 19.58 7.75
CA GLY A 57 -7.86 20.73 7.13
C GLY A 57 -8.78 21.63 6.31
N LYS A 58 -8.15 22.58 5.62
CA LYS A 58 -8.79 23.47 4.65
C LYS A 58 -8.21 23.23 3.27
N VAL A 59 -9.06 23.04 2.27
CA VAL A 59 -8.63 22.91 0.87
C VAL A 59 -8.00 24.22 0.43
N THR A 60 -6.75 24.16 -0.04
CA THR A 60 -5.98 25.34 -0.48
C THR A 60 -5.56 25.28 -1.94
N TYR A 61 -5.56 24.09 -2.53
CA TYR A 61 -5.09 23.89 -3.89
C TYR A 61 -5.80 22.71 -4.52
N ILE A 62 -6.32 22.91 -5.72
CA ILE A 62 -6.82 21.84 -6.59
C ILE A 62 -6.24 22.09 -7.98
N ARG A 63 -5.57 21.08 -8.56
CA ARG A 63 -5.02 21.18 -9.91
C ARG A 63 -5.17 19.88 -10.68
N PRO A 64 -5.79 19.90 -11.88
CA PRO A 64 -5.78 18.76 -12.77
C PRO A 64 -4.42 18.63 -13.47
N PHE A 65 -4.07 17.41 -13.84
CA PHE A 65 -2.94 17.10 -14.73
C PHE A 65 -3.26 15.87 -15.59
N THR A 66 -2.54 15.73 -16.69
CA THR A 66 -2.73 14.62 -17.63
C THR A 66 -1.88 13.42 -17.19
N PRO A 67 -2.48 12.28 -16.83
CA PRO A 67 -1.74 11.06 -16.56
C PRO A 67 -1.18 10.45 -17.86
N PRO A 68 -0.18 9.56 -17.78
CA PRO A 68 0.26 8.80 -18.96
C PRO A 68 -0.88 7.90 -19.49
N GLU A 69 -0.77 7.42 -20.72
CA GLU A 69 -1.76 6.50 -21.29
C GLU A 69 -1.53 5.07 -20.76
N PRO A 70 -2.54 4.44 -20.13
CA PRO A 70 -2.45 3.06 -19.66
C PRO A 70 -2.45 2.04 -20.81
N ARG A 71 -1.73 0.92 -20.61
CA ARG A 71 -1.60 -0.13 -21.65
C ARG A 71 -2.75 -1.14 -21.70
N PHE A 72 -3.42 -1.38 -20.58
CA PHE A 72 -4.28 -2.56 -20.38
C PHE A 72 -5.72 -2.23 -19.97
N PHE A 73 -6.07 -0.95 -19.86
CA PHE A 73 -7.39 -0.50 -19.44
C PHE A 73 -7.64 0.91 -19.97
N LYS A 74 -8.90 1.34 -20.01
CA LYS A 74 -9.23 2.74 -20.28
C LYS A 74 -9.06 3.58 -19.02
N GLY A 75 -8.13 4.52 -19.04
CA GLY A 75 -7.87 5.44 -17.93
C GLY A 75 -8.71 6.72 -18.01
N SER A 76 -8.80 7.43 -16.90
CA SER A 76 -9.23 8.82 -16.86
C SER A 76 -8.24 9.70 -17.62
N SER A 77 -8.74 10.65 -18.42
CA SER A 77 -7.93 11.63 -19.13
C SER A 77 -7.30 12.70 -18.22
N LYS A 78 -7.72 12.76 -16.96
CA LYS A 78 -7.20 13.66 -15.94
C LYS A 78 -7.00 12.93 -14.61
N ASP A 79 -5.95 13.32 -13.91
CA ASP A 79 -5.71 13.05 -12.49
C ASP A 79 -5.61 14.40 -11.76
N TRP A 80 -5.62 14.40 -10.43
CA TRP A 80 -5.73 15.64 -9.66
C TRP A 80 -4.78 15.67 -8.47
N ILE A 81 -4.28 16.87 -8.20
CA ILE A 81 -3.65 17.23 -6.95
C ILE A 81 -4.71 17.96 -6.12
N ILE A 82 -5.01 17.45 -4.94
CA ILE A 82 -5.77 18.15 -3.89
C ILE A 82 -4.80 18.42 -2.75
N ALA A 83 -4.70 19.65 -2.27
CA ALA A 83 -3.87 19.97 -1.11
C ALA A 83 -4.69 20.62 0.01
N LEU A 84 -4.57 20.04 1.20
CA LEU A 84 -5.21 20.51 2.42
C LEU A 84 -4.18 21.18 3.32
N LYS A 85 -4.40 22.42 3.72
CA LYS A 85 -3.65 23.03 4.83
C LYS A 85 -4.09 22.34 6.12
N SER A 86 -3.16 21.69 6.81
CA SER A 86 -3.49 20.86 7.97
C SER A 86 -3.99 21.71 9.14
N SER A 87 -5.05 21.24 9.80
CA SER A 87 -5.53 21.85 11.05
C SER A 87 -4.54 21.67 12.21
N SER A 88 -3.89 20.51 12.30
CA SER A 88 -2.93 20.18 13.38
C SER A 88 -1.57 20.86 13.20
N ASN A 89 -1.16 21.13 11.96
CA ASN A 89 0.03 21.93 11.68
C ASN A 89 -0.20 22.85 10.47
N PRO A 90 -0.71 24.07 10.69
CA PRO A 90 -1.06 25.00 9.61
C PRO A 90 0.12 25.52 8.78
N ARG A 91 1.37 25.18 9.12
CA ARG A 91 2.55 25.52 8.29
C ARG A 91 2.72 24.59 7.09
N LEU A 92 2.12 23.41 7.14
CA LEU A 92 2.31 22.36 6.14
C LEU A 92 0.99 22.02 5.44
N CYS A 93 1.13 21.38 4.27
CA CYS A 93 0.03 20.87 3.49
C CYS A 93 0.07 19.34 3.39
N VAL A 94 -1.11 18.74 3.24
CA VAL A 94 -1.29 17.33 2.91
C VAL A 94 -1.73 17.24 1.46
N ARG A 95 -0.86 16.67 0.63
CA ARG A 95 -1.12 16.42 -0.79
C ARG A 95 -1.80 15.08 -0.96
N ILE A 96 -2.91 15.07 -1.70
CA ILE A 96 -3.75 13.91 -2.01
C ILE A 96 -3.84 13.79 -3.53
N LEU A 97 -3.60 12.59 -4.06
CA LEU A 97 -3.76 12.27 -5.49
C LEU A 97 -4.83 11.20 -5.72
N HIS A 98 -5.18 10.99 -6.99
CA HIS A 98 -6.02 9.88 -7.49
C HIS A 98 -7.50 9.96 -7.13
N LEU A 99 -7.97 11.15 -6.76
CA LEU A 99 -9.39 11.48 -6.65
C LEU A 99 -9.80 12.52 -7.69
N LYS A 100 -10.98 12.36 -8.29
CA LYS A 100 -11.68 13.48 -8.91
C LYS A 100 -12.28 14.31 -7.77
N PRO A 101 -11.92 15.59 -7.60
CA PRO A 101 -12.38 16.39 -6.47
C PRO A 101 -13.90 16.58 -6.50
N LEU A 102 -14.51 16.51 -5.32
CA LEU A 102 -15.89 16.94 -5.06
C LEU A 102 -15.96 18.18 -4.17
N VAL A 103 -14.81 18.62 -3.66
CA VAL A 103 -14.63 19.80 -2.80
C VAL A 103 -14.06 20.97 -3.58
N GLU A 104 -14.20 22.17 -3.00
CA GLU A 104 -13.69 23.42 -3.58
C GLU A 104 -12.57 24.04 -2.74
N VAL A 105 -11.73 24.87 -3.38
CA VAL A 105 -10.71 25.65 -2.65
C VAL A 105 -11.41 26.60 -1.68
N GLY A 106 -11.01 26.57 -0.41
CA GLY A 106 -11.63 27.34 0.66
C GLY A 106 -12.48 26.49 1.60
N GLU A 107 -12.90 25.30 1.18
CA GLU A 107 -13.71 24.38 1.98
C GLU A 107 -12.92 23.80 3.15
N LYS A 108 -13.60 23.58 4.28
CA LYS A 108 -13.05 22.85 5.43
C LYS A 108 -13.53 21.42 5.36
N VAL A 109 -12.63 20.48 5.63
CA VAL A 109 -12.91 19.05 5.64
C VAL A 109 -12.39 18.45 6.93
N GLU A 110 -13.14 17.50 7.46
CA GLU A 110 -12.77 16.66 8.60
C GLU A 110 -12.39 15.26 8.11
N VAL A 111 -11.66 14.52 8.94
CA VAL A 111 -11.34 13.11 8.70
C VAL A 111 -12.61 12.32 8.43
N GLY A 112 -12.65 11.65 7.28
CA GLY A 112 -13.79 10.84 6.86
C GLY A 112 -14.83 11.56 6.02
N ASP A 113 -14.69 12.87 5.79
CA ASP A 113 -15.51 13.59 4.81
C ASP A 113 -15.21 13.11 3.39
N GLU A 114 -16.23 13.03 2.55
CA GLU A 114 -16.06 12.72 1.13
C GLU A 114 -15.44 13.92 0.39
N ILE A 115 -14.24 13.74 -0.14
CA ILE A 115 -13.50 14.82 -0.82
C ILE A 115 -13.37 14.61 -2.33
N GLY A 116 -13.77 13.44 -2.82
CA GLY A 116 -13.66 13.10 -4.22
C GLY A 116 -14.09 11.69 -4.55
N VAL A 117 -13.85 11.29 -5.79
CA VAL A 117 -14.19 9.96 -6.32
C VAL A 117 -12.95 9.26 -6.82
N TYR A 118 -12.73 8.00 -6.45
CA TYR A 118 -11.57 7.21 -6.88
C TYR A 118 -11.49 7.11 -8.41
N LEU A 119 -10.35 7.54 -8.96
CA LEU A 119 -10.07 7.50 -10.38
C LEU A 119 -9.23 6.26 -10.74
N ARG A 120 -9.46 5.70 -11.93
CA ARG A 120 -8.51 4.78 -12.55
C ARG A 120 -7.68 5.58 -13.54
N THR A 121 -6.40 5.79 -13.27
CA THR A 121 -5.52 6.67 -14.09
C THR A 121 -4.32 5.88 -14.61
N GLY A 122 -3.62 6.41 -15.63
CA GLY A 122 -2.47 5.70 -16.19
C GLY A 122 -1.23 5.68 -15.29
N HIS A 123 -1.25 6.33 -14.12
CA HIS A 123 -0.25 6.09 -13.07
C HIS A 123 -0.32 4.69 -12.47
N PHE A 124 -1.41 3.97 -12.74
CA PHE A 124 -1.70 2.65 -12.21
C PHE A 124 -1.39 1.55 -13.23
N ASP A 125 -0.97 0.41 -12.69
CA ASP A 125 -0.94 -0.84 -13.43
C ASP A 125 -2.33 -1.49 -13.46
N PHE A 126 -2.50 -2.49 -14.32
CA PHE A 126 -3.81 -3.15 -14.48
C PHE A 126 -4.33 -3.81 -13.20
N TRP A 127 -3.44 -4.14 -12.27
CA TRP A 127 -3.75 -4.78 -11.00
C TRP A 127 -3.92 -3.81 -9.83
N THR A 128 -3.64 -2.51 -10.00
CA THR A 128 -3.70 -1.54 -8.91
C THR A 128 -5.15 -1.37 -8.46
N ASP A 129 -5.37 -1.29 -7.15
CA ASP A 129 -6.68 -0.97 -6.58
C ASP A 129 -6.85 0.53 -6.39
N PRO A 130 -8.09 1.05 -6.33
CA PRO A 130 -8.35 2.44 -5.97
C PRO A 130 -7.79 2.77 -4.59
N HIS A 131 -7.00 3.84 -4.54
CA HIS A 131 -6.44 4.39 -3.33
C HIS A 131 -6.29 5.90 -3.48
N VAL A 132 -6.13 6.57 -2.34
CA VAL A 132 -5.56 7.91 -2.28
C VAL A 132 -4.08 7.80 -1.96
N HIS A 133 -3.26 8.53 -2.70
CA HIS A 133 -1.84 8.70 -2.38
C HIS A 133 -1.68 9.94 -1.53
N VAL A 134 -1.05 9.82 -0.36
CA VAL A 134 -0.96 10.89 0.64
C VAL A 134 0.49 11.24 0.95
N GLU A 135 0.83 12.53 0.91
CA GLU A 135 2.12 13.07 1.34
C GLU A 135 1.94 14.33 2.19
N ILE A 136 2.80 14.52 3.20
CA ILE A 136 2.91 15.78 3.94
C ILE A 136 4.04 16.60 3.31
N ARG A 137 3.78 17.87 2.97
CA ARG A 137 4.68 18.69 2.15
C ARG A 137 4.65 20.17 2.54
N ASP A 138 5.68 20.91 2.18
CA ASP A 138 5.66 22.37 2.20
C ASP A 138 4.62 22.92 1.18
N PRO A 139 3.92 24.03 1.50
CA PRO A 139 2.89 24.59 0.63
C PRO A 139 3.39 25.06 -0.75
N ASP A 140 4.67 25.42 -0.86
CA ASP A 140 5.33 25.85 -2.10
C ASP A 140 5.83 24.66 -2.95
N ASN A 141 5.78 23.44 -2.41
CA ASN A 141 6.33 22.24 -3.02
C ASN A 141 5.26 21.17 -3.31
N LEU A 142 4.10 21.57 -3.83
CA LEU A 142 2.97 20.64 -4.05
C LEU A 142 3.05 19.83 -5.35
N VAL A 143 3.79 20.29 -6.36
CA VAL A 143 3.76 19.68 -7.71
C VAL A 143 4.93 18.74 -7.96
N ARG A 144 6.08 18.96 -7.32
CA ARG A 144 7.29 18.17 -7.59
C ARG A 144 7.11 16.72 -7.12
N ALA A 145 7.77 15.80 -7.83
CA ALA A 145 7.74 14.37 -7.50
C ALA A 145 8.41 14.06 -6.15
N ARG A 146 9.41 14.85 -5.72
CA ARG A 146 10.18 14.67 -4.48
C ARG A 146 9.96 15.80 -3.50
N GLY A 147 10.21 15.57 -2.21
CA GLY A 147 10.23 16.61 -1.17
C GLY A 147 9.13 16.53 -0.11
N GLY A 148 8.37 15.43 -0.05
CA GLY A 148 7.47 15.18 1.09
C GLY A 148 8.24 14.80 2.35
N TYR A 149 7.65 15.02 3.52
CA TYR A 149 8.25 14.64 4.79
C TYR A 149 8.11 13.13 5.03
N ARG A 150 9.10 12.54 5.70
CA ARG A 150 9.07 11.11 6.05
C ARG A 150 7.94 10.86 7.04
N LEU A 151 7.13 9.85 6.76
CA LEU A 151 6.04 9.38 7.59
C LEU A 151 6.56 8.41 8.65
N THR A 152 5.93 8.46 9.82
CA THR A 152 6.08 7.48 10.90
C THR A 152 4.80 6.63 10.93
N PRO A 153 4.85 5.34 10.59
CA PRO A 153 3.71 4.43 10.76
C PRO A 153 3.27 4.38 12.23
N ILE A 154 1.99 4.13 12.48
CA ILE A 154 1.50 3.96 13.86
C ILE A 154 2.22 2.83 14.59
N ARG A 155 2.21 2.95 15.92
CA ARG A 155 2.66 1.91 16.83
C ARG A 155 1.58 1.72 17.89
N GLU A 156 0.76 0.69 17.71
CA GLU A 156 -0.17 0.27 18.77
C GLU A 156 0.54 -0.63 19.77
N THR A 157 0.24 -0.41 21.05
CA THR A 157 0.59 -1.32 22.13
C THR A 157 -0.32 -2.54 22.05
N GLY A 158 0.21 -3.64 21.53
CA GLY A 158 -0.47 -4.93 21.50
C GLY A 158 0.53 -6.03 21.18
N ASP A 159 0.29 -7.23 21.71
CA ASP A 159 1.23 -8.32 21.51
C ASP A 159 1.32 -8.68 20.02
N PRO A 160 2.54 -8.72 19.46
CA PRO A 160 2.71 -9.13 18.08
C PRO A 160 2.25 -10.57 17.93
N ARG A 161 1.52 -10.84 16.86
CA ARG A 161 1.10 -12.20 16.48
C ARG A 161 1.86 -12.60 15.24
N ILE A 162 2.86 -13.46 15.37
CA ILE A 162 3.60 -13.97 14.22
C ILE A 162 3.19 -15.42 13.97
N VAL A 163 2.55 -15.62 12.82
CA VAL A 163 2.21 -16.94 12.30
C VAL A 163 3.32 -17.36 11.35
N GLN A 164 4.05 -18.38 11.76
CA GLN A 164 5.04 -19.02 10.89
C GLN A 164 4.36 -20.09 10.03
N ASP A 165 4.90 -20.30 8.83
CA ASP A 165 4.52 -21.39 7.93
C ASP A 165 3.00 -21.62 7.79
N SER A 166 2.30 -20.58 7.31
CA SER A 166 0.88 -20.69 6.98
C SER A 166 0.68 -20.97 5.49
N PRO A 167 0.02 -22.08 5.11
CA PRO A 167 -0.39 -22.29 3.73
C PRO A 167 -1.25 -21.14 3.25
N LEU A 168 -1.03 -20.70 2.02
CA LEU A 168 -1.86 -19.67 1.39
C LEU A 168 -3.07 -20.35 0.74
N GLU A 169 -4.25 -19.77 0.91
CA GLU A 169 -5.46 -20.17 0.20
C GLU A 169 -5.99 -19.02 -0.63
N VAL A 170 -6.56 -19.36 -1.79
CA VAL A 170 -7.22 -18.37 -2.63
C VAL A 170 -8.59 -18.05 -2.05
N SER A 171 -8.82 -16.77 -1.85
CA SER A 171 -10.10 -16.24 -1.42
C SER A 171 -10.99 -15.95 -2.62
N LYS A 172 -10.44 -15.32 -3.67
CA LYS A 172 -11.21 -14.87 -4.83
C LYS A 172 -10.33 -14.74 -6.08
N VAL A 173 -10.88 -15.13 -7.22
CA VAL A 173 -10.29 -14.87 -8.54
C VAL A 173 -11.01 -13.67 -9.14
N LEU A 174 -10.26 -12.65 -9.55
CA LEU A 174 -10.76 -11.45 -10.22
C LEU A 174 -10.13 -11.34 -11.62
N GLU A 175 -10.71 -10.50 -12.47
CA GLU A 175 -10.27 -10.28 -13.85
C GLU A 175 -8.78 -9.88 -13.97
N ASN A 176 -8.28 -9.10 -13.00
CA ASN A 176 -6.94 -8.52 -13.07
C ASN A 176 -5.92 -9.20 -12.15
N TYR A 177 -6.37 -9.97 -11.16
CA TYR A 177 -5.51 -10.54 -10.12
C TYR A 177 -6.26 -11.58 -9.28
N ILE A 178 -5.53 -12.28 -8.42
CA ILE A 178 -6.10 -13.25 -7.47
C ILE A 178 -5.92 -12.69 -6.05
N LEU A 179 -6.96 -12.79 -5.23
CA LEU A 179 -6.90 -12.50 -3.81
C LEU A 179 -6.68 -13.80 -3.04
N PHE A 180 -5.80 -13.74 -2.05
CA PHE A 180 -5.44 -14.88 -1.21
C PHE A 180 -5.26 -14.44 0.24
N ARG A 181 -5.28 -15.41 1.15
CA ARG A 181 -5.01 -15.21 2.58
C ARG A 181 -4.23 -16.40 3.16
N PRO A 182 -3.45 -16.21 4.23
CA PRO A 182 -2.88 -17.33 4.98
C PRO A 182 -3.98 -18.07 5.75
N LYS A 183 -4.04 -19.40 5.64
CA LYS A 183 -5.04 -20.26 6.31
C LYS A 183 -5.06 -20.11 7.83
N ASN A 184 -3.90 -19.87 8.43
CA ASN A 184 -3.73 -19.72 9.88
C ASN A 184 -3.88 -18.25 10.33
N GLY A 185 -4.39 -17.40 9.44
CA GLY A 185 -4.65 -15.98 9.66
C GLY A 185 -3.42 -15.09 9.46
N LEU A 186 -3.68 -13.79 9.31
CA LEU A 186 -2.64 -12.77 9.16
C LEU A 186 -1.80 -12.60 10.44
N CYS A 187 -0.54 -12.21 10.25
CA CYS A 187 0.31 -11.74 11.35
C CYS A 187 -0.12 -10.35 11.79
N ARG A 188 0.16 -9.98 13.04
CA ARG A 188 -0.06 -8.63 13.60
C ARG A 188 1.26 -8.03 14.09
N ALA A 189 1.55 -6.81 13.67
CA ALA A 189 2.68 -5.99 14.13
C ALA A 189 2.33 -4.50 13.98
N SER A 190 2.71 -3.69 14.96
CA SER A 190 2.56 -2.21 14.92
C SER A 190 1.14 -1.72 14.57
N GLY A 191 0.11 -2.43 15.04
CA GLY A 191 -1.30 -2.09 14.77
C GLY A 191 -1.84 -2.58 13.42
N PHE A 192 -1.00 -3.18 12.58
CA PHE A 192 -1.38 -3.68 11.25
C PHE A 192 -1.47 -5.20 11.19
N TRP A 193 -2.16 -5.70 10.14
CA TRP A 193 -2.28 -7.10 9.81
C TRP A 193 -1.75 -7.41 8.41
N GLY A 194 -0.93 -8.44 8.25
CA GLY A 194 -0.40 -8.78 6.94
C GLY A 194 0.40 -10.08 6.89
N LEU A 195 1.16 -10.27 5.81
CA LEU A 195 1.98 -11.45 5.61
C LEU A 195 3.25 -11.38 6.46
N GLY A 196 3.44 -12.33 7.36
CA GLY A 196 4.62 -12.40 8.22
C GLY A 196 5.90 -12.73 7.44
N CYS A 197 7.01 -12.17 7.90
CA CYS A 197 8.36 -12.53 7.45
C CYS A 197 9.35 -12.48 8.61
N ARG A 198 10.51 -13.10 8.41
CA ARG A 198 11.66 -13.00 9.31
C ARG A 198 12.71 -12.07 8.73
N VAL A 199 13.30 -11.20 9.54
CA VAL A 199 14.40 -10.30 9.18
C VAL A 199 15.49 -10.48 10.22
N GLY A 200 16.64 -11.03 9.84
CA GLY A 200 17.67 -11.41 10.82
C GLY A 200 17.08 -12.32 11.92
N GLU A 201 17.15 -11.84 13.17
CA GLU A 201 16.62 -12.47 14.39
C GLU A 201 15.25 -11.92 14.84
N THR A 202 14.63 -11.05 14.04
CA THR A 202 13.32 -10.47 14.33
C THR A 202 12.28 -10.85 13.28
N PHE A 203 11.03 -10.47 13.54
CA PHE A 203 9.89 -10.73 12.66
C PHE A 203 9.17 -9.43 12.34
N GLY A 204 8.33 -9.46 11.32
CA GLY A 204 7.49 -8.34 10.94
C GLY A 204 6.49 -8.70 9.86
N ILE A 205 5.81 -7.68 9.35
CA ILE A 205 4.84 -7.80 8.25
C ILE A 205 5.43 -7.20 6.98
N LEU A 206 5.34 -7.94 5.87
CA LEU A 206 5.73 -7.47 4.54
C LEU A 206 4.74 -6.46 3.97
N ASP A 207 5.30 -5.42 3.37
CA ASP A 207 4.59 -4.35 2.66
C ASP A 207 5.30 -4.08 1.33
N GLY A 208 4.62 -4.23 0.19
CA GLY A 208 5.23 -3.99 -1.12
C GLY A 208 4.84 -4.92 -2.26
N GLY A 209 5.33 -4.58 -3.45
CA GLY A 209 5.15 -5.35 -4.69
C GLY A 209 6.37 -6.22 -5.01
N ILE A 210 6.33 -7.49 -4.60
CA ILE A 210 7.48 -8.40 -4.62
C ILE A 210 7.33 -9.43 -5.75
N PRO A 211 8.28 -9.61 -6.69
CA PRO A 211 9.51 -8.84 -6.85
C PRO A 211 9.37 -7.62 -7.78
N HIS A 212 8.17 -7.33 -8.30
CA HIS A 212 7.98 -6.50 -9.49
C HIS A 212 8.37 -5.02 -9.34
N TYR A 213 8.46 -4.47 -8.13
CA TYR A 213 9.02 -3.12 -7.92
C TYR A 213 10.51 -3.11 -7.58
N GLY A 214 11.12 -4.28 -7.37
CA GLY A 214 12.54 -4.43 -7.02
C GLY A 214 12.90 -4.09 -5.58
N PHE A 215 11.93 -3.64 -4.77
CA PHE A 215 12.08 -3.37 -3.34
C PHE A 215 10.76 -3.65 -2.61
N GLY A 216 10.83 -3.68 -1.29
CA GLY A 216 9.67 -3.67 -0.40
C GLY A 216 10.08 -3.18 0.97
N GLY A 217 9.16 -3.23 1.92
CA GLY A 217 9.44 -2.94 3.32
C GLY A 217 8.90 -4.00 4.27
N VAL A 218 9.38 -3.93 5.50
CA VAL A 218 8.91 -4.74 6.62
C VAL A 218 8.61 -3.84 7.79
N HIS A 219 7.44 -4.01 8.39
CA HIS A 219 7.05 -3.39 9.66
C HIS A 219 7.31 -4.39 10.78
N LEU A 220 8.38 -4.15 11.53
CA LEU A 220 8.98 -5.06 12.49
C LEU A 220 8.22 -5.07 13.82
N THR A 221 8.27 -6.19 14.51
CA THR A 221 7.73 -6.32 15.88
C THR A 221 8.61 -5.62 16.93
N LYS A 222 9.88 -5.37 16.61
CA LYS A 222 10.86 -4.68 17.45
C LYS A 222 11.98 -4.07 16.60
N ASN A 223 12.57 -2.98 17.08
CA ASN A 223 13.67 -2.29 16.42
C ASN A 223 15.00 -3.04 16.60
N ALA A 224 15.16 -4.16 15.91
CA ALA A 224 16.34 -5.03 16.01
C ALA A 224 17.04 -5.31 14.68
N ALA A 225 16.42 -4.94 13.55
CA ALA A 225 16.97 -5.25 12.24
C ALA A 225 18.11 -4.30 11.85
N LYS A 226 19.04 -4.81 11.03
CA LYS A 226 20.22 -4.06 10.55
C LYS A 226 20.32 -4.11 9.04
N VAL A 227 20.98 -3.10 8.46
CA VAL A 227 21.36 -3.10 7.04
C VAL A 227 22.21 -4.34 6.74
N GLY A 228 21.94 -4.99 5.61
CA GLY A 228 22.58 -6.24 5.20
C GLY A 228 21.89 -7.52 5.69
N GLU A 229 20.94 -7.42 6.63
CA GLU A 229 20.19 -8.59 7.05
C GLU A 229 19.26 -9.11 5.95
N THR A 230 19.06 -10.44 5.96
CA THR A 230 18.21 -11.08 4.97
C THR A 230 16.75 -11.07 5.41
N VAL A 231 15.86 -10.76 4.46
CA VAL A 231 14.41 -10.86 4.61
C VAL A 231 13.94 -12.21 4.05
N TRP A 232 13.24 -12.99 4.87
CA TRP A 232 12.79 -14.35 4.58
C TRP A 232 11.27 -14.45 4.62
N LEU A 233 10.68 -15.01 3.57
CA LEU A 233 9.30 -15.47 3.55
C LEU A 233 9.30 -17.00 3.59
N GLY A 234 9.03 -17.57 4.77
CA GLY A 234 9.28 -18.98 5.04
C GLY A 234 10.75 -19.32 4.78
N LYS A 235 11.00 -20.28 3.88
CA LYS A 235 12.35 -20.69 3.47
C LYS A 235 12.92 -19.87 2.30
N VAL A 236 12.16 -18.93 1.74
CA VAL A 236 12.54 -18.18 0.55
C VAL A 236 13.17 -16.86 0.95
N LYS A 237 14.40 -16.60 0.49
CA LYS A 237 15.04 -15.29 0.63
C LYS A 237 14.37 -14.30 -0.30
N VAL A 238 13.62 -13.33 0.23
CA VAL A 238 12.90 -12.35 -0.59
C VAL A 238 13.67 -11.04 -0.78
N GLY A 239 14.66 -10.77 0.08
CA GLY A 239 15.40 -9.53 -0.02
C GLY A 239 16.54 -9.39 0.97
N VAL A 240 17.20 -8.23 0.91
CA VAL A 240 18.24 -7.79 1.84
C VAL A 240 17.93 -6.37 2.28
N VAL A 241 17.97 -6.10 3.57
CA VAL A 241 17.72 -4.78 4.15
C VAL A 241 18.74 -3.77 3.61
N GLU A 242 18.25 -2.68 3.02
CA GLU A 242 19.08 -1.56 2.54
C GLU A 242 19.02 -0.36 3.49
N GLU A 243 17.89 -0.18 4.20
CA GLU A 243 17.66 1.00 5.01
C GLU A 243 16.74 0.69 6.20
N VAL A 244 17.02 1.33 7.34
CA VAL A 244 16.29 1.15 8.60
C VAL A 244 15.71 2.50 9.06
N PHE A 245 14.39 2.54 9.25
CA PHE A 245 13.61 3.68 9.70
C PHE A 245 13.02 3.40 11.10
N GLY A 246 13.86 2.96 12.02
CA GLY A 246 13.41 2.39 13.30
C GLY A 246 12.77 1.01 13.10
N GLU A 247 11.51 0.86 13.50
CA GLU A 247 10.76 -0.41 13.38
C GLU A 247 10.24 -0.70 11.97
N THR A 248 10.59 0.14 10.99
CA THR A 248 10.26 -0.11 9.59
C THR A 248 11.57 -0.21 8.82
N VAL A 249 11.70 -1.21 7.95
CA VAL A 249 12.88 -1.35 7.08
C VAL A 249 12.47 -1.36 5.63
N ARG A 250 13.35 -0.87 4.76
CA ARG A 250 13.29 -1.08 3.31
C ARG A 250 14.33 -2.12 2.92
N PHE A 251 13.91 -3.07 2.10
CA PHE A 251 14.80 -4.08 1.53
C PHE A 251 14.80 -4.02 0.01
N LYS A 252 15.94 -4.37 -0.59
CA LYS A 252 16.03 -4.67 -2.01
C LYS A 252 15.61 -6.10 -2.25
N CYS A 253 14.74 -6.29 -3.24
CA CYS A 253 14.22 -7.60 -3.58
C CYS A 253 15.30 -8.44 -4.28
N THR A 254 15.38 -9.72 -3.94
CA THR A 254 16.15 -10.71 -4.70
C THR A 254 15.36 -11.20 -5.92
N HIS A 255 16.02 -11.98 -6.78
CA HIS A 255 15.33 -12.64 -7.89
C HIS A 255 14.53 -13.84 -7.38
N ILE A 256 13.21 -13.68 -7.31
CA ILE A 256 12.26 -14.70 -6.89
C ILE A 256 11.40 -15.08 -8.09
N LYS A 257 11.12 -16.38 -8.24
CA LYS A 257 10.07 -16.88 -9.14
C LYS A 257 8.85 -17.24 -8.30
N LEU A 258 7.70 -16.82 -8.78
CA LEU A 258 6.40 -17.13 -8.19
C LEU A 258 5.56 -17.86 -9.22
N LYS A 259 4.93 -18.96 -8.81
CA LYS A 259 4.01 -19.73 -9.66
C LYS A 259 2.74 -20.10 -8.90
N VAL A 260 1.67 -20.35 -9.65
CA VAL A 260 0.55 -21.17 -9.16
C VAL A 260 0.34 -22.36 -10.07
N GLY A 261 0.45 -23.57 -9.49
CA GLY A 261 0.72 -24.76 -10.28
C GLY A 261 1.91 -24.50 -11.21
N GLU A 262 1.71 -24.69 -12.51
CA GLU A 262 2.74 -24.41 -13.52
C GLU A 262 2.74 -22.99 -14.08
N ARG A 263 1.76 -22.15 -13.72
CA ARG A 263 1.62 -20.82 -14.32
C ARG A 263 2.55 -19.82 -13.63
N PRO A 264 3.45 -19.14 -14.38
CA PRO A 264 4.30 -18.10 -13.81
C PRO A 264 3.48 -16.85 -13.47
N MET A 265 3.74 -16.29 -12.30
CA MET A 265 3.11 -15.07 -11.80
C MET A 265 4.12 -13.91 -11.83
N ARG A 266 3.61 -12.69 -11.93
CA ARG A 266 4.43 -11.47 -11.87
C ARG A 266 4.96 -11.21 -10.46
N GLY A 267 4.14 -11.50 -9.45
CA GLY A 267 4.55 -11.31 -8.06
C GLY A 267 3.38 -11.27 -7.08
N LEU A 268 3.71 -10.95 -5.84
CA LEU A 268 2.80 -10.62 -4.76
C LEU A 268 2.69 -9.10 -4.64
N SER A 269 1.50 -8.62 -4.30
CA SER A 269 1.25 -7.25 -3.87
C SER A 269 0.69 -7.32 -2.46
N LEU A 270 1.51 -6.90 -1.50
CA LEU A 270 1.34 -7.10 -0.07
C LEU A 270 1.04 -5.75 0.59
N TYR A 271 0.13 -5.78 1.55
CA TYR A 271 -0.44 -4.58 2.17
C TYR A 271 -0.49 -4.72 3.69
N LEU A 272 -0.61 -3.58 4.36
CA LEU A 272 -0.94 -3.48 5.77
C LEU A 272 -2.46 -3.35 5.92
N ASN A 273 -3.12 -4.41 6.35
CA ASN A 273 -4.57 -4.40 6.58
C ASN A 273 -4.87 -3.80 7.96
N LEU A 274 -5.95 -3.03 8.04
CA LEU A 274 -6.39 -2.39 9.29
C LEU A 274 -7.30 -3.31 10.13
N ASN A 275 -7.56 -4.52 9.63
CA ASN A 275 -8.29 -5.57 10.32
C ASN A 275 -7.77 -6.97 9.95
N ARG A 276 -8.10 -7.96 10.79
CA ARG A 276 -7.60 -9.35 10.67
C ARG A 276 -8.12 -10.13 9.46
N ASN A 277 -9.18 -9.65 8.82
CA ASN A 277 -9.84 -10.32 7.69
C ASN A 277 -9.29 -9.87 6.33
N GLY A 278 -8.19 -9.12 6.34
CA GLY A 278 -7.55 -8.60 5.15
C GLY A 278 -7.10 -9.67 4.16
N GLU A 279 -6.93 -9.23 2.91
CA GLU A 279 -6.54 -10.09 1.80
C GLU A 279 -5.27 -9.54 1.13
N LEU A 280 -4.49 -10.46 0.59
CA LEU A 280 -3.26 -10.19 -0.13
C LEU A 280 -3.48 -10.49 -1.61
N LYS A 281 -2.64 -9.93 -2.47
CA LYS A 281 -2.87 -10.00 -3.91
C LYS A 281 -1.74 -10.71 -4.63
N LEU A 282 -2.14 -11.59 -5.54
CA LEU A 282 -1.27 -12.32 -6.43
C LEU A 282 -1.48 -11.81 -7.87
N ILE A 283 -0.39 -11.42 -8.52
CA ILE A 283 -0.40 -10.67 -9.78
C ILE A 283 -0.01 -11.57 -10.94
N PRO A 284 -0.86 -11.73 -11.97
CA PRO A 284 -0.50 -12.46 -13.18
C PRO A 284 0.48 -11.68 -14.06
N GLN A 285 1.08 -12.37 -15.04
CA GLN A 285 2.01 -11.73 -16.00
C GLN A 285 1.33 -10.69 -16.89
N LYS A 286 0.06 -10.92 -17.22
CA LYS A 286 -0.83 -10.05 -17.99
C LYS A 286 -2.23 -10.12 -17.36
N PRO A 287 -3.13 -9.15 -17.60
CA PRO A 287 -4.53 -9.29 -17.19
C PRO A 287 -5.08 -10.63 -17.69
N PHE A 288 -5.98 -11.26 -16.92
CA PHE A 288 -6.64 -12.47 -17.40
C PHE A 288 -7.63 -12.03 -18.50
N LEU A 289 -7.24 -12.23 -19.75
CA LEU A 289 -8.20 -12.22 -20.85
C LEU A 289 -9.01 -13.52 -20.74
N VAL A 290 -10.13 -13.45 -20.01
CA VAL A 290 -11.26 -14.41 -20.01
C VAL A 290 -11.18 -15.65 -19.08
N ASP A 291 -12.37 -15.96 -18.54
CA ASP A 291 -12.93 -17.03 -17.69
C ASP A 291 -12.18 -17.45 -16.39
N PRO A 292 -12.68 -17.04 -15.21
CA PRO A 292 -12.23 -17.54 -13.90
C PRO A 292 -12.21 -19.07 -13.77
N GLY A 293 -13.06 -19.79 -14.52
CA GLY A 293 -13.14 -21.25 -14.54
C GLY A 293 -11.92 -21.96 -15.16
N SER A 294 -11.06 -21.23 -15.88
CA SER A 294 -9.86 -21.78 -16.54
C SER A 294 -8.63 -21.87 -15.63
N ILE A 295 -8.74 -21.40 -14.38
CA ILE A 295 -7.62 -21.40 -13.43
C ILE A 295 -7.71 -22.68 -12.60
N PRO A 296 -6.79 -23.66 -12.76
CA PRO A 296 -6.83 -24.91 -12.01
C PRO A 296 -6.82 -24.62 -10.51
N SER A 297 -7.40 -25.52 -9.71
CA SER A 297 -7.50 -25.36 -8.26
C SER A 297 -6.18 -24.82 -7.68
N LEU A 298 -6.26 -23.59 -7.16
CA LEU A 298 -5.11 -22.74 -6.83
C LEU A 298 -4.43 -23.16 -5.50
N SER A 299 -4.47 -24.45 -5.17
CA SER A 299 -4.01 -25.00 -3.89
C SER A 299 -2.49 -25.03 -3.72
N SER A 300 -1.71 -24.62 -4.72
CA SER A 300 -0.25 -24.63 -4.70
C SER A 300 0.36 -23.31 -5.20
N ILE A 301 0.23 -22.24 -4.40
CA ILE A 301 1.11 -21.08 -4.55
C ILE A 301 2.52 -21.53 -4.13
N SER A 302 3.48 -21.47 -5.05
CA SER A 302 4.88 -21.81 -4.77
C SER A 302 5.78 -20.61 -5.03
N LEU A 303 6.66 -20.36 -4.06
CA LEU A 303 7.74 -19.38 -4.16
C LEU A 303 9.07 -20.11 -4.13
N CYS A 304 9.97 -19.76 -5.04
CA CYS A 304 11.34 -20.26 -5.02
C CYS A 304 12.33 -19.16 -5.41
N ASN A 305 13.51 -19.22 -4.82
CA ASN A 305 14.65 -18.46 -5.30
C ASN A 305 15.07 -18.99 -6.68
N ARG A 306 15.54 -18.09 -7.56
CA ARG A 306 16.26 -18.51 -8.77
C ARG A 306 17.62 -19.07 -8.41
#